data_AF-A0A820TVB8-F1
#
_entry.id   AF-A0A820TVB8-F1
#
_cell.length_a   1.000
_cell.length_b   1.000
_cell.length_c   1.000
_cell.angle_alpha   90.00
_cell.angle_beta   90.00
_cell.angle_gamma   90.00
#
_symmetry.space_group_name_H-M   'P 1'
#
loop_
_entity.id
_entity.type
_entity.pdbx_description
1 polymer ?
#
loop_
_entity_poly.entity_id
_entity_poly.type
_entity_poly.pdbx_seq_one_letter_code
_entity_poly.pdbx_strand_id
1 'polypeptide(L)'
;MTFVSRLKATEFDPILIDYKVQSSLDMAYCALRQRNFKLALSKLNDTRSRLDLCQNPLIKSIYWNEIYCDVHLKRHQIQSSVSTLSSLLSTLVAKELKKMEIKINSLQIIDEQTASLTSTYIQLNSQFCRTVIDFLLAQPKTYFDYENDDRISSAKHRQLEMYLYGLDDHTTNIETTDTNIRQAKENVLSRDYNELASLCDDYLRRYENNEDEDHLMDRLFSGDNSNTIADIIVKSVLSSMKYGSNEGVKRFSRLLQIIELYPNTMESIANHLQEIPCWMFFDCLYQITAYLDKPIG
;
A
#
# COMPACT_ATOMS: atom_id res chain seq x y z
N MET A 1 -25.02 45.64 30.57
CA MET A 1 -24.11 45.60 29.41
C MET A 1 -23.17 44.39 29.53
N THR A 2 -23.69 43.17 29.63
CA THR A 2 -22.86 41.97 29.91
C THR A 2 -23.66 40.68 29.67
N PHE A 3 -23.90 40.33 28.41
CA PHE A 3 -24.36 38.96 28.09
C PHE A 3 -23.96 38.46 26.68
N VAL A 4 -23.49 39.34 25.79
CA VAL A 4 -23.22 38.99 24.38
C VAL A 4 -21.74 38.66 24.09
N SER A 5 -20.82 38.91 25.02
CA SER A 5 -19.37 38.80 24.76
C SER A 5 -18.72 37.46 25.14
N ARG A 6 -19.40 36.56 25.84
CA ARG A 6 -18.82 35.26 26.25
C ARG A 6 -19.20 34.08 25.34
N LEU A 7 -20.24 34.22 24.53
CA LEU A 7 -20.77 33.14 23.67
C LEU A 7 -20.10 33.04 22.29
N LYS A 8 -19.09 33.86 21.96
CA LYS A 8 -18.42 33.83 20.63
C LYS A 8 -16.96 33.41 20.63
N ALA A 9 -16.26 33.40 21.77
CA ALA A 9 -14.85 33.01 21.81
C ALA A 9 -14.69 31.48 21.85
N THR A 10 -15.53 30.80 22.63
CA THR A 10 -15.40 29.36 22.89
C THR A 10 -15.74 28.46 21.70
N GLU A 11 -16.58 28.92 20.77
CA GLU A 11 -16.93 28.17 19.54
C GLU A 11 -16.00 28.50 18.36
N PHE A 12 -15.39 29.69 18.33
CA PHE A 12 -14.49 30.10 17.24
C PHE A 12 -13.07 29.54 17.38
N ASP A 13 -12.58 29.41 18.62
CA ASP A 13 -11.25 28.88 18.90
C ASP A 13 -11.00 27.47 18.32
N PRO A 14 -11.90 26.47 18.45
CA PRO A 14 -11.69 25.16 17.84
C PRO A 14 -11.70 25.21 16.31
N ILE A 15 -12.57 26.02 15.70
CA ILE A 15 -12.63 26.20 14.24
C ILE A 15 -11.34 26.85 13.73
N LEU A 16 -10.83 27.86 14.42
CA LEU A 16 -9.58 28.53 14.06
C LEU A 16 -8.37 27.60 14.19
N ILE A 17 -8.34 26.75 15.22
CA ILE A 17 -7.32 25.71 15.38
C ILE A 17 -7.39 24.75 14.21
N ASP A 18 -8.60 24.32 13.84
CA ASP A 18 -8.87 23.38 12.77
C ASP A 18 -8.32 23.85 11.41
N TYR A 19 -8.67 25.07 11.00
CA TYR A 19 -8.18 25.71 9.77
C TYR A 19 -6.65 25.90 9.79
N LYS A 20 -6.08 26.31 10.92
CA LYS A 20 -4.62 26.48 11.04
C LYS A 20 -3.87 25.16 10.89
N VAL A 21 -4.41 24.08 11.44
CA VAL A 21 -3.82 22.74 11.28
C VAL A 21 -3.95 22.29 9.83
N GLN A 22 -5.13 22.41 9.21
CA GLN A 22 -5.33 22.04 7.81
C GLN A 22 -4.39 22.80 6.87
N SER A 23 -4.33 24.14 6.99
CA SER A 23 -3.45 24.97 6.17
C SER A 23 -1.96 24.61 6.36
N SER A 24 -1.56 24.19 7.57
CA SER A 24 -0.19 23.75 7.82
C SER A 24 0.10 22.37 7.22
N LEU A 25 -0.87 21.45 7.20
CA LEU A 25 -0.77 20.17 6.52
C LEU A 25 -0.68 20.37 5.00
N ASP A 26 -1.53 21.23 4.42
CA ASP A 26 -1.50 21.55 2.99
C ASP A 26 -0.15 22.18 2.60
N MET A 27 0.40 23.07 3.45
CA MET A 27 1.73 23.64 3.25
C MET A 27 2.83 22.57 3.31
N ALA A 28 2.72 21.60 4.23
CA ALA A 28 3.64 20.47 4.29
C ALA A 28 3.55 19.61 3.02
N TYR A 29 2.34 19.37 2.51
CA TYR A 29 2.11 18.66 1.26
C TYR A 29 2.71 19.39 0.06
N CYS A 30 2.51 20.70 -0.08
CA CYS A 30 3.14 21.50 -1.12
C CYS A 30 4.68 21.46 -1.02
N ALA A 31 5.24 21.57 0.19
CA ALA A 31 6.68 21.47 0.41
C ALA A 31 7.23 20.09 0.00
N LEU A 32 6.51 19.01 0.31
CA LEU A 32 6.81 17.65 -0.14
C LEU A 32 6.85 17.55 -1.67
N ARG A 33 5.83 18.09 -2.37
CA ARG A 33 5.76 18.07 -3.85
C ARG A 33 6.94 18.84 -4.48
N GLN A 34 7.43 19.87 -3.80
CA GLN A 34 8.61 20.65 -4.20
C GLN A 34 9.94 20.03 -3.75
N ARG A 35 9.95 18.82 -3.17
CA ARG A 35 11.12 18.15 -2.57
C ARG A 35 11.82 18.95 -1.47
N ASN A 36 11.11 19.88 -0.82
CA ASN A 36 11.62 20.61 0.34
C ASN A 36 11.30 19.85 1.64
N PHE A 37 12.00 18.74 1.86
CA PHE A 37 11.75 17.82 2.98
C PHE A 37 11.95 18.47 4.35
N LYS A 38 12.90 19.40 4.47
CA LYS A 38 13.18 20.09 5.74
C LYS A 38 12.00 20.96 6.17
N LEU A 39 11.43 21.73 5.22
CA LEU A 39 10.25 22.55 5.48
C LEU A 39 9.03 21.67 5.79
N ALA A 40 8.82 20.60 5.00
CA ALA A 40 7.72 19.67 5.22
C ALA A 40 7.76 19.07 6.65
N LEU A 41 8.92 18.56 7.08
CA LEU A 41 9.10 18.00 8.42
C LEU A 41 8.88 19.04 9.53
N SER A 42 9.35 20.27 9.34
CA SER A 42 9.12 21.34 10.31
C SER A 42 7.62 21.56 10.51
N LYS A 43 6.85 21.68 9.43
CA LYS A 43 5.39 21.90 9.49
C LYS A 43 4.64 20.71 10.07
N LEU A 44 5.08 19.49 9.78
CA LEU A 44 4.50 18.28 10.37
C LEU A 44 4.76 18.22 11.89
N ASN A 45 5.97 18.53 12.34
CA ASN A 45 6.28 18.53 13.77
C ASN A 45 5.47 19.59 14.53
N ASP A 46 5.25 20.77 13.94
CA ASP A 46 4.45 21.85 14.53
C ASP A 46 2.95 21.51 14.65
N THR A 47 2.44 20.62 13.79
CA THR A 47 1.02 20.22 13.77
C THR A 47 0.73 19.01 14.66
N ARG A 48 1.74 18.18 14.97
CA ARG A 48 1.56 16.89 15.67
C ARG A 48 0.80 17.00 16.99
N SER A 49 1.14 17.97 17.83
CA SER A 49 0.50 18.18 19.14
C SER A 49 -0.91 18.75 19.05
N ARG A 50 -1.31 19.25 17.88
CA ARG A 50 -2.59 19.95 17.64
C ARG A 50 -3.60 19.10 16.88
N LEU A 51 -3.22 17.90 16.43
CA LEU A 51 -4.09 16.97 15.70
C LEU A 51 -5.27 16.50 16.56
N ASP A 52 -5.03 16.20 17.84
CA ASP A 52 -6.05 15.71 18.77
C ASP A 52 -7.10 16.78 19.14
N LEU A 53 -6.81 18.05 18.84
CA LEU A 53 -7.67 19.20 19.13
C LEU A 53 -8.55 19.61 17.94
N CYS A 54 -8.41 18.94 16.79
CA CYS A 54 -9.13 19.29 15.57
C CYS A 54 -10.50 18.62 15.48
N GLN A 55 -11.35 19.15 14.60
CA GLN A 55 -12.53 18.44 14.12
C GLN A 55 -12.05 17.24 13.29
N ASN A 56 -12.65 16.06 13.53
CA ASN A 56 -12.27 14.79 12.90
C ASN A 56 -10.76 14.46 13.03
N PRO A 57 -10.24 14.28 14.26
CA PRO A 57 -8.81 14.11 14.52
C PRO A 57 -8.21 12.89 13.80
N LEU A 58 -9.02 11.85 13.54
CA LEU A 58 -8.58 10.64 12.83
C LEU A 58 -8.18 10.93 11.38
N ILE A 59 -9.02 11.65 10.63
CA ILE A 59 -8.75 11.99 9.22
C ILE A 59 -7.49 12.82 9.12
N LYS A 60 -7.35 13.84 9.96
CA LYS A 60 -6.17 14.71 9.97
C LYS A 60 -4.92 13.98 10.42
N SER A 61 -5.05 13.04 11.36
CA SER A 61 -3.93 12.19 11.76
C SER A 61 -3.49 11.26 10.64
N ILE A 62 -4.40 10.73 9.83
CA ILE A 62 -4.05 9.88 8.69
C ILE A 62 -3.41 10.72 7.60
N TYR A 63 -3.95 11.90 7.29
CA TYR A 63 -3.34 12.82 6.32
C TYR A 63 -1.94 13.28 6.77
N TRP A 64 -1.75 13.56 8.06
CA TRP A 64 -0.43 13.84 8.62
C TRP A 64 0.53 12.65 8.45
N ASN A 65 0.07 11.44 8.77
CA ASN A 65 0.87 10.22 8.64
C ASN A 65 1.23 9.92 7.19
N GLU A 66 0.32 10.18 6.24
CA GLU A 66 0.56 10.06 4.80
C GLU A 66 1.73 10.94 4.38
N ILE A 67 1.63 12.26 4.60
CA ILE A 67 2.69 13.21 4.24
C ILE A 67 4.00 12.84 4.93
N TYR A 68 3.93 12.44 6.21
CA TYR A 68 5.10 12.04 6.98
C TYR A 68 5.83 10.83 6.38
N CYS A 69 5.10 9.76 6.05
CA CYS A 69 5.65 8.57 5.42
C CYS A 69 6.26 8.92 4.07
N ASP A 70 5.53 9.68 3.24
CA ASP A 70 5.96 10.11 1.91
C ASP A 70 7.25 10.94 1.94
N VAL A 71 7.37 11.88 2.89
CA VAL A 71 8.57 12.70 3.07
C VAL A 71 9.78 11.83 3.37
N HIS A 72 9.63 10.86 4.27
CA HIS A 72 10.73 9.97 4.63
C HIS A 72 11.09 9.03 3.47
N LEU A 73 10.10 8.41 2.82
CA LEU A 73 10.31 7.54 1.65
C LEU A 73 11.05 8.26 0.51
N LYS A 74 10.54 9.42 0.08
CA LYS A 74 11.14 10.19 -1.01
C LYS A 74 12.50 10.77 -0.66
N ARG A 75 12.73 11.12 0.61
CA ARG A 75 14.06 11.55 1.08
C ARG A 75 15.06 10.39 1.01
N HIS A 76 14.66 9.18 1.36
CA HIS A 76 15.52 8.00 1.29
C HIS A 76 15.87 7.62 -0.15
N GLN A 77 14.93 7.74 -1.10
CA GLN A 77 15.21 7.55 -2.52
C GLN A 77 16.33 8.49 -3.06
N ILE A 78 16.54 9.65 -2.43
CA ILE A 78 17.58 10.62 -2.81
C ILE A 78 18.89 10.40 -2.03
N GLN A 79 18.81 9.86 -0.80
CA GLN A 79 19.96 9.66 0.07
C GLN A 79 20.47 8.21 -0.03
N SER A 80 21.28 7.92 -1.06
CA SER A 80 21.86 6.62 -1.37
C SER A 80 22.99 6.15 -0.43
N SER A 81 22.90 6.42 0.88
CA SER A 81 23.96 6.05 1.85
C SER A 81 23.63 4.80 2.67
N VAL A 82 24.67 4.01 2.97
CA VAL A 82 24.64 2.66 3.60
C VAL A 82 24.00 2.58 5.00
N SER A 83 23.98 3.66 5.78
CA SER A 83 23.49 3.65 7.17
C SER A 83 21.96 3.78 7.32
N THR A 84 21.18 3.60 6.25
CA THR A 84 19.78 4.07 6.17
C THR A 84 18.72 3.02 6.44
N LEU A 85 18.97 1.73 6.18
CA LEU A 85 17.97 0.67 6.39
C LEU A 85 17.58 0.49 7.86
N SER A 86 18.56 0.47 8.76
CA SER A 86 18.29 0.44 10.19
C SER A 86 17.47 1.67 10.59
N SER A 87 17.77 2.87 10.08
CA SER A 87 16.95 4.06 10.34
C SER A 87 15.54 3.98 9.76
N LEU A 88 15.37 3.42 8.56
CA LEU A 88 14.09 3.28 7.85
C LEU A 88 13.18 2.26 8.54
N LEU A 89 13.73 1.10 8.91
CA LEU A 89 13.02 0.01 9.59
C LEU A 89 12.82 0.27 11.09
N SER A 90 13.78 0.94 11.77
CA SER A 90 13.80 0.92 13.24
C SER A 90 12.81 1.84 13.94
N THR A 91 12.42 3.00 13.39
CA THR A 91 11.94 4.02 14.35
C THR A 91 10.78 4.93 13.98
N LEU A 92 10.45 5.20 12.72
CA LEU A 92 9.43 6.24 12.44
C LEU A 92 8.38 5.85 11.42
N VAL A 93 8.74 5.51 10.17
CA VAL A 93 7.76 5.20 9.12
C VAL A 93 6.99 3.91 9.42
N ALA A 94 7.69 2.80 9.70
CA ALA A 94 7.05 1.52 10.05
C ALA A 94 6.15 1.61 11.29
N LYS A 95 6.52 2.44 12.28
CA LYS A 95 5.70 2.68 13.47
C LYS A 95 4.45 3.50 13.18
N GLU A 96 4.57 4.54 12.34
CA GLU A 96 3.40 5.35 11.95
C GLU A 96 2.48 4.59 10.99
N LEU A 97 3.01 3.73 10.11
CA LEU A 97 2.20 2.80 9.30
C LEU A 97 1.42 1.83 10.19
N LYS A 98 2.06 1.19 11.18
CA LYS A 98 1.37 0.31 12.13
C LYS A 98 0.31 1.05 12.97
N LYS A 99 0.57 2.31 13.34
CA LYS A 99 -0.46 3.14 14.01
C LYS A 99 -1.61 3.49 13.08
N MET A 100 -1.33 3.73 11.80
CA MET A 100 -2.34 3.98 10.79
C MET A 100 -3.21 2.73 10.61
N GLU A 101 -2.61 1.55 10.51
CA GLU A 101 -3.30 0.26 10.47
C GLU A 101 -4.25 0.05 11.65
N ILE A 102 -3.77 0.24 12.89
CA ILE A 102 -4.62 0.10 14.08
C ILE A 102 -5.79 1.10 14.05
N LYS A 103 -5.53 2.34 13.63
CA LYS A 103 -6.58 3.37 13.51
C LYS A 103 -7.59 3.01 12.42
N ILE A 104 -7.15 2.49 11.28
CA ILE A 104 -8.00 2.05 10.18
C ILE A 104 -8.84 0.84 10.60
N ASN A 105 -8.23 -0.17 11.24
CA ASN A 105 -8.95 -1.36 11.70
C ASN A 105 -9.99 -1.04 12.79
N SER A 106 -9.79 0.03 13.56
CA SER A 106 -10.79 0.51 14.51
C SER A 106 -11.98 1.22 13.85
N LEU A 107 -11.82 1.67 12.60
CA LEU A 107 -12.88 2.24 11.80
C LEU A 107 -13.58 1.11 11.05
N GLN A 108 -14.88 0.91 11.32
CA GLN A 108 -15.68 0.10 10.41
C GLN A 108 -15.74 0.84 9.07
N ILE A 109 -15.49 0.12 7.96
CA ILE A 109 -15.53 0.67 6.60
C ILE A 109 -17.00 0.92 6.25
N ILE A 110 -17.53 2.07 6.67
CA ILE A 110 -18.94 2.43 6.51
C ILE A 110 -19.10 3.53 5.45
N ASP A 111 -18.10 4.41 5.31
CA ASP A 111 -18.18 5.64 4.51
C ASP A 111 -17.12 5.71 3.40
N GLU A 112 -17.40 6.47 2.32
CA GLU A 112 -16.45 6.78 1.24
C GLU A 112 -15.10 7.30 1.75
N GLN A 113 -15.13 8.09 2.84
CA GLN A 113 -13.93 8.59 3.49
C GLN A 113 -13.09 7.47 4.11
N THR A 114 -13.71 6.48 4.76
CA THR A 114 -12.99 5.34 5.35
C THR A 114 -12.34 4.48 4.27
N ALA A 115 -13.02 4.24 3.15
CA ALA A 115 -12.45 3.53 2.00
C ALA A 115 -11.24 4.26 1.40
N SER A 116 -11.34 5.58 1.22
CA SER A 116 -10.20 6.38 0.73
C SER A 116 -8.99 6.32 1.65
N LEU A 117 -9.20 6.28 2.97
CA LEU A 117 -8.11 6.21 3.96
C LEU A 117 -7.39 4.85 3.92
N THR A 118 -8.15 3.76 3.81
CA THR A 118 -7.59 2.42 3.65
C THR A 118 -6.77 2.31 2.37
N SER A 119 -7.26 2.89 1.28
CA SER A 119 -6.54 2.91 0.01
C SER A 119 -5.25 3.73 0.06
N THR A 120 -5.26 4.89 0.72
CA THR A 120 -4.03 5.65 0.98
C THR A 120 -3.03 4.83 1.80
N TYR A 121 -3.50 4.11 2.81
CA TYR A 121 -2.63 3.21 3.60
C TYR A 121 -2.00 2.12 2.73
N ILE A 122 -2.79 1.43 1.90
CA ILE A 122 -2.32 0.40 0.97
C ILE A 122 -1.24 0.97 0.06
N GLN A 123 -1.45 2.14 -0.55
CA GLN A 123 -0.46 2.77 -1.42
C GLN A 123 0.86 3.11 -0.71
N LEU A 124 0.80 3.71 0.48
CA LEU A 124 1.98 4.06 1.25
C LEU A 124 2.74 2.81 1.70
N ASN A 125 2.01 1.78 2.14
CA ASN A 125 2.60 0.54 2.60
C ASN A 125 3.29 -0.20 1.44
N SER A 126 2.68 -0.22 0.25
CA SER A 126 3.30 -0.75 -0.97
C SER A 126 4.57 0.00 -1.35
N GLN A 127 4.55 1.34 -1.33
CA GLN A 127 5.75 2.15 -1.61
C GLN A 127 6.87 1.93 -0.59
N PHE A 128 6.51 1.78 0.69
CA PHE A 128 7.47 1.46 1.74
C PHE A 128 8.11 0.10 1.51
N CYS A 129 7.32 -0.94 1.21
CA CYS A 129 7.83 -2.26 0.90
C CYS A 129 8.81 -2.24 -0.28
N ARG A 130 8.45 -1.55 -1.38
CA ARG A 130 9.34 -1.42 -2.56
C ARG A 130 10.68 -0.79 -2.19
N THR A 131 10.63 0.31 -1.46
CA THR A 131 11.84 1.05 -1.05
C THR A 131 12.73 0.20 -0.15
N VAL A 132 12.15 -0.60 0.76
CA VAL A 132 12.92 -1.51 1.61
C VAL A 132 13.59 -2.58 0.76
N ILE A 133 12.84 -3.27 -0.11
CA ILE A 133 13.39 -4.36 -0.92
C ILE A 133 14.45 -3.83 -1.90
N ASP A 134 14.22 -2.70 -2.58
CA ASP A 134 15.22 -2.04 -3.42
C ASP A 134 16.53 -1.76 -2.65
N PHE A 135 16.42 -1.31 -1.41
CA PHE A 135 17.60 -1.11 -0.57
C PHE A 135 18.31 -2.43 -0.24
N LEU A 136 17.56 -3.47 0.14
CA LEU A 136 18.12 -4.77 0.51
C LEU A 136 18.88 -5.39 -0.66
N LEU A 137 18.32 -5.30 -1.87
CA LEU A 137 18.97 -5.77 -3.10
C LEU A 137 20.21 -4.96 -3.45
N ALA A 138 20.18 -3.62 -3.26
CA ALA A 138 21.34 -2.78 -3.52
C ALA A 138 22.48 -2.99 -2.50
N GLN A 139 22.19 -3.45 -1.28
CA GLN A 139 23.16 -3.60 -0.19
C GLN A 139 23.02 -4.91 0.57
N PRO A 140 23.42 -6.03 -0.05
CA PRO A 140 23.18 -7.37 0.51
C PRO A 140 24.01 -7.65 1.77
N LYS A 141 25.20 -7.05 1.93
CA LYS A 141 26.01 -7.21 3.15
C LYS A 141 25.31 -6.66 4.39
N THR A 142 24.62 -5.53 4.25
CA THR A 142 23.83 -4.91 5.33
C THR A 142 22.60 -5.76 5.66
N TYR A 143 22.05 -6.48 4.69
CA TYR A 143 21.01 -7.49 4.93
C TYR A 143 21.57 -8.71 5.67
N PHE A 144 22.73 -9.22 5.27
CA PHE A 144 23.37 -10.36 5.92
C PHE A 144 23.70 -10.07 7.40
N ASP A 145 24.22 -8.88 7.70
CA ASP A 145 24.45 -8.42 9.08
C ASP A 145 23.12 -8.28 9.87
N TYR A 146 22.04 -7.90 9.19
CA TYR A 146 20.70 -7.75 9.76
C TYR A 146 20.03 -9.11 10.04
N GLU A 147 20.25 -10.11 9.18
CA GLU A 147 19.67 -11.45 9.25
C GLU A 147 20.41 -12.35 10.26
N ASN A 148 21.72 -12.15 10.44
CA ASN A 148 22.51 -12.87 11.44
C ASN A 148 22.39 -12.29 12.86
N ASP A 149 21.71 -11.15 13.03
CA ASP A 149 21.34 -10.65 14.34
C ASP A 149 20.00 -11.28 14.75
N ASP A 150 20.05 -12.29 15.63
CA ASP A 150 18.90 -13.03 16.16
C ASP A 150 17.79 -12.13 16.73
N ARG A 151 18.12 -10.90 17.17
CA ARG A 151 17.16 -9.94 17.72
C ARG A 151 16.40 -9.17 16.63
N ILE A 152 16.95 -9.11 15.43
CA ILE A 152 16.48 -8.28 14.31
C ILE A 152 15.81 -9.15 13.24
N SER A 153 16.42 -10.30 12.94
CA SER A 153 16.08 -11.23 11.87
C SER A 153 14.63 -11.72 11.91
N SER A 154 14.22 -12.32 13.03
CA SER A 154 12.87 -12.93 13.14
C SER A 154 11.73 -11.92 13.20
N ALA A 155 11.92 -10.76 13.85
CA ALA A 155 10.85 -9.80 14.09
C ALA A 155 10.60 -8.89 12.89
N LYS A 156 11.67 -8.49 12.18
CA LYS A 156 11.57 -7.49 11.10
C LYS A 156 11.45 -8.12 9.71
N HIS A 157 11.97 -9.33 9.47
CA HIS A 157 11.66 -10.11 8.26
C HIS A 157 10.19 -10.54 8.25
N ARG A 158 9.70 -11.05 9.38
CA ARG A 158 8.27 -11.29 9.61
C ARG A 158 7.42 -10.02 9.47
N GLN A 159 8.00 -8.84 9.70
CA GLN A 159 7.30 -7.57 9.49
C GLN A 159 7.08 -7.31 7.99
N LEU A 160 8.08 -7.56 7.15
CA LEU A 160 7.96 -7.48 5.68
C LEU A 160 6.95 -8.50 5.14
N GLU A 161 6.99 -9.75 5.60
CA GLU A 161 5.99 -10.76 5.26
C GLU A 161 4.60 -10.36 5.76
N MET A 162 4.47 -9.93 7.01
CA MET A 162 3.22 -9.40 7.58
C MET A 162 2.71 -8.19 6.79
N TYR A 163 3.58 -7.37 6.20
CA TYR A 163 3.16 -6.25 5.36
C TYR A 163 2.64 -6.71 4.00
N LEU A 164 3.23 -7.75 3.39
CA LEU A 164 2.73 -8.34 2.15
C LEU A 164 1.39 -9.05 2.36
N TYR A 165 1.30 -9.92 3.37
CA TYR A 165 0.08 -10.66 3.70
C TYR A 165 -1.00 -9.79 4.36
N GLY A 166 -0.59 -8.75 5.10
CA GLY A 166 -1.52 -7.77 5.66
C GLY A 166 -2.22 -6.98 4.56
N LEU A 167 -1.55 -6.65 3.45
CA LEU A 167 -2.19 -5.98 2.31
C LEU A 167 -3.30 -6.84 1.70
N ASP A 168 -3.10 -8.15 1.57
CA ASP A 168 -4.14 -9.09 1.11
C ASP A 168 -5.34 -9.11 2.08
N ASP A 169 -5.09 -9.21 3.39
CA ASP A 169 -6.13 -9.14 4.43
C ASP A 169 -6.92 -7.81 4.41
N HIS A 170 -6.23 -6.68 4.21
CA HIS A 170 -6.90 -5.37 4.09
C HIS A 170 -7.78 -5.28 2.85
N THR A 171 -7.35 -5.83 1.71
CA THR A 171 -8.18 -5.82 0.49
C THR A 171 -9.41 -6.71 0.62
N THR A 172 -9.28 -7.91 1.19
CA THR A 172 -10.40 -8.84 1.42
C THR A 172 -11.41 -8.32 2.46
N ASN A 173 -10.94 -7.63 3.50
CA ASN A 173 -11.80 -6.94 4.47
C ASN A 173 -12.64 -5.82 3.83
N ILE A 174 -12.12 -5.12 2.81
CA ILE A 174 -12.92 -4.13 2.07
C ILE A 174 -14.00 -4.82 1.21
N GLU A 175 -13.72 -5.97 0.61
CA GLU A 175 -14.72 -6.68 -0.20
C GLU A 175 -15.93 -7.14 0.62
N THR A 176 -15.70 -7.67 1.82
CA THR A 176 -16.74 -8.26 2.68
C THR A 176 -17.66 -7.26 3.38
N THR A 177 -17.33 -5.95 3.36
CA THR A 177 -18.16 -4.92 4.01
C THR A 177 -19.33 -4.46 3.13
N ASP A 178 -20.54 -4.91 3.44
CA ASP A 178 -21.79 -4.57 2.74
C ASP A 178 -22.22 -3.11 3.02
N THR A 179 -22.03 -2.18 2.07
CA THR A 179 -22.54 -0.80 2.19
C THR A 179 -23.06 -0.19 0.88
N ASN A 180 -24.00 0.75 1.03
CA ASN A 180 -24.86 1.35 0.00
C ASN A 180 -24.15 2.27 -1.03
N ILE A 181 -22.81 2.32 -1.09
CA ILE A 181 -22.04 3.22 -1.96
C ILE A 181 -21.19 2.40 -2.93
N ARG A 182 -21.83 1.81 -3.96
CA ARG A 182 -21.19 0.83 -4.87
C ARG A 182 -20.07 1.42 -5.74
N GLN A 183 -20.31 2.52 -6.47
CA GLN A 183 -19.36 3.02 -7.48
C GLN A 183 -18.07 3.63 -6.91
N ALA A 184 -18.15 4.40 -5.82
CA ALA A 184 -16.94 4.95 -5.18
C ALA A 184 -16.07 3.84 -4.57
N LYS A 185 -16.71 2.80 -4.02
CA LYS A 185 -16.06 1.59 -3.50
C LYS A 185 -15.36 0.81 -4.62
N GLU A 186 -16.02 0.62 -5.76
CA GLU A 186 -15.45 -0.07 -6.93
C GLU A 186 -14.17 0.62 -7.44
N ASN A 187 -14.17 1.95 -7.58
CA ASN A 187 -12.97 2.68 -8.00
C ASN A 187 -11.80 2.52 -7.02
N VAL A 188 -12.09 2.61 -5.71
CA VAL A 188 -11.08 2.46 -4.66
C VAL A 188 -10.52 1.04 -4.63
N LEU A 189 -11.40 0.03 -4.65
CA LEU A 189 -11.02 -1.38 -4.69
C LEU A 189 -10.20 -1.73 -5.93
N SER A 190 -10.63 -1.24 -7.10
CA SER A 190 -9.90 -1.46 -8.36
C SER A 190 -8.45 -0.95 -8.26
N ARG A 191 -8.25 0.21 -7.61
CA ARG A 191 -6.94 0.83 -7.40
C ARG A 191 -6.10 0.05 -6.40
N ASP A 192 -6.69 -0.39 -5.30
CA ASP A 192 -5.99 -1.13 -4.25
C ASP A 192 -5.52 -2.49 -4.73
N TYR A 193 -6.40 -3.22 -5.43
CA TYR A 193 -6.05 -4.49 -6.05
C TYR A 193 -4.98 -4.34 -7.13
N ASN A 194 -5.02 -3.27 -7.93
CA ASN A 194 -3.93 -2.99 -8.88
C ASN A 194 -2.59 -2.75 -8.18
N GLU A 195 -2.58 -2.01 -7.08
CA GLU A 195 -1.35 -1.69 -6.36
C GLU A 195 -0.75 -2.94 -5.72
N LEU A 196 -1.59 -3.79 -5.11
CA LEU A 196 -1.17 -5.09 -4.57
C LEU A 196 -0.65 -6.01 -5.67
N ALA A 197 -1.40 -6.16 -6.77
CA ALA A 197 -0.98 -6.95 -7.93
C ALA A 197 0.36 -6.45 -8.49
N SER A 198 0.53 -5.13 -8.59
CA SER A 198 1.79 -4.56 -9.08
C SER A 198 2.94 -4.86 -8.14
N LEU A 199 2.75 -4.71 -6.85
CA LEU A 199 3.78 -4.95 -5.85
C LEU A 199 4.24 -6.42 -5.89
N CYS A 200 3.29 -7.35 -5.85
CA CYS A 200 3.58 -8.77 -5.88
C CYS A 200 4.21 -9.21 -7.21
N ASP A 201 3.72 -8.70 -8.34
CA ASP A 201 4.30 -8.99 -9.67
C ASP A 201 5.72 -8.43 -9.81
N ASP A 202 5.98 -7.22 -9.31
CA ASP A 202 7.33 -6.63 -9.31
C ASP A 202 8.32 -7.55 -8.58
N TYR A 203 7.90 -8.14 -7.45
CA TYR A 203 8.73 -9.07 -6.69
C TYR A 203 8.87 -10.45 -7.35
N LEU A 204 7.78 -11.02 -7.85
CA LEU A 204 7.82 -12.31 -8.51
C LEU A 204 8.71 -12.28 -9.76
N ARG A 205 8.71 -11.17 -10.51
CA ARG A 205 9.60 -11.00 -11.67
C ARG A 205 11.07 -10.93 -11.29
N ARG A 206 11.42 -10.23 -10.21
CA ARG A 206 12.80 -10.16 -9.72
C ARG A 206 13.32 -11.55 -9.35
N TYR A 207 12.46 -12.33 -8.68
CA TYR A 207 12.71 -13.73 -8.38
C TYR A 207 12.89 -14.58 -9.65
N GLU A 208 11.95 -14.53 -10.60
CA GLU A 208 12.01 -15.28 -11.87
C GLU A 208 13.25 -14.94 -12.71
N ASN A 209 13.66 -13.67 -12.71
CA ASN A 209 14.83 -13.18 -13.46
C ASN A 209 16.17 -13.46 -12.78
N ASN A 210 16.18 -14.03 -11.56
CA ASN A 210 17.37 -14.15 -10.72
C ASN A 210 18.12 -12.82 -10.57
N GLU A 211 17.38 -11.72 -10.36
CA GLU A 211 17.99 -10.39 -10.11
C GLU A 211 18.68 -10.32 -8.73
N ASP A 212 18.70 -11.44 -7.99
CA ASP A 212 19.21 -11.57 -6.63
C ASP A 212 20.50 -12.38 -6.61
N GLU A 213 21.66 -11.69 -6.62
CA GLU A 213 22.97 -12.36 -6.48
C GLU A 213 23.12 -13.09 -5.12
N ASP A 214 22.34 -12.74 -4.10
CA ASP A 214 22.49 -13.21 -2.72
C ASP A 214 21.29 -14.04 -2.18
N HIS A 215 20.48 -14.61 -3.07
CA HIS A 215 19.36 -15.50 -2.72
C HIS A 215 18.35 -14.87 -1.73
N LEU A 216 18.20 -13.53 -1.73
CA LEU A 216 17.23 -12.83 -0.87
C LEU A 216 15.80 -13.25 -1.23
N MET A 217 15.49 -13.18 -2.52
CA MET A 217 14.17 -13.56 -3.00
C MET A 217 13.98 -15.07 -2.93
N ASP A 218 15.02 -15.87 -3.20
CA ASP A 218 14.95 -17.32 -2.94
C ASP A 218 14.51 -17.63 -1.51
N ARG A 219 14.95 -16.85 -0.51
CA ARG A 219 14.53 -17.03 0.89
C ARG A 219 13.13 -16.51 1.18
N LEU A 220 12.74 -15.36 0.63
CA LEU A 220 11.37 -14.83 0.76
C LEU A 220 10.32 -15.70 0.04
N PHE A 221 10.71 -16.32 -1.08
CA PHE A 221 9.86 -17.10 -1.97
C PHE A 221 10.10 -18.62 -1.87
N SER A 222 10.92 -19.07 -0.92
CA SER A 222 11.22 -20.49 -0.69
C SER A 222 9.94 -21.32 -0.47
N GLY A 223 9.86 -22.48 -1.12
CA GLY A 223 8.77 -23.45 -0.92
C GLY A 223 7.40 -22.98 -1.45
N ASP A 224 6.34 -23.20 -0.66
CA ASP A 224 4.93 -22.90 -1.01
C ASP A 224 4.60 -21.39 -1.10
N ASN A 225 5.53 -20.51 -0.68
CA ASN A 225 5.32 -19.06 -0.71
C ASN A 225 5.27 -18.49 -2.14
N SER A 226 6.06 -19.04 -3.06
CA SER A 226 6.04 -18.63 -4.48
C SER A 226 4.67 -18.89 -5.12
N ASN A 227 4.10 -20.08 -4.90
CA ASN A 227 2.74 -20.43 -5.31
C ASN A 227 1.70 -19.52 -4.64
N THR A 228 1.88 -19.21 -3.34
CA THR A 228 0.99 -18.32 -2.61
C THR A 228 0.99 -16.91 -3.19
N ILE A 229 2.15 -16.36 -3.54
CA ILE A 229 2.25 -15.00 -4.12
C ILE A 229 1.74 -14.98 -5.56
N ALA A 230 1.99 -16.02 -6.35
CA ALA A 230 1.39 -16.19 -7.67
C ALA A 230 -0.14 -16.19 -7.59
N ASP A 231 -0.71 -16.88 -6.60
CA ASP A 231 -2.15 -16.89 -6.33
C ASP A 231 -2.68 -15.52 -5.88
N ILE A 232 -1.94 -14.79 -5.02
CA ILE A 232 -2.30 -13.41 -4.64
C ILE A 232 -2.30 -12.48 -5.85
N ILE A 233 -1.33 -12.59 -6.76
CA ILE A 233 -1.29 -11.80 -8.00
C ILE A 233 -2.52 -12.11 -8.85
N VAL A 234 -2.83 -13.39 -9.05
CA VAL A 234 -4.00 -13.85 -9.79
C VAL A 234 -5.28 -13.23 -9.23
N LYS A 235 -5.52 -13.41 -7.93
CA LYS A 235 -6.70 -12.88 -7.23
C LYS A 235 -6.77 -11.36 -7.37
N SER A 236 -5.66 -10.68 -7.10
CA SER A 236 -5.61 -9.21 -7.14
C SER A 236 -5.86 -8.65 -8.55
N VAL A 237 -5.25 -9.22 -9.59
CA VAL A 237 -5.49 -8.75 -10.97
C VAL A 237 -6.94 -9.00 -11.37
N LEU A 238 -7.48 -10.19 -11.10
CA LEU A 238 -8.85 -10.54 -11.49
C LEU A 238 -9.89 -9.72 -10.69
N SER A 239 -9.68 -9.50 -9.39
CA SER A 239 -10.51 -8.59 -8.59
C SER A 239 -10.41 -7.15 -9.09
N SER A 240 -9.23 -6.66 -9.50
CA SER A 240 -9.12 -5.33 -10.10
C SER A 240 -9.96 -5.20 -11.39
N MET A 241 -10.00 -6.26 -12.21
CA MET A 241 -10.79 -6.30 -13.45
C MET A 241 -12.30 -6.38 -13.16
N LYS A 242 -12.71 -7.15 -12.14
CA LYS A 242 -14.10 -7.19 -11.65
C LYS A 242 -14.62 -5.79 -11.32
N TYR A 243 -13.77 -4.93 -10.73
CA TYR A 243 -14.10 -3.54 -10.41
C TYR A 243 -13.79 -2.53 -11.54
N GLY A 244 -13.56 -2.98 -12.78
CA GLY A 244 -13.45 -2.11 -13.95
C GLY A 244 -12.08 -1.48 -14.20
N SER A 245 -11.00 -2.03 -13.60
CA SER A 245 -9.64 -1.54 -13.85
C SER A 245 -9.13 -1.93 -15.25
N ASN A 246 -8.84 -0.92 -16.08
CA ASN A 246 -8.12 -1.12 -17.35
C ASN A 246 -6.65 -1.55 -17.14
N GLU A 247 -6.03 -1.19 -16.01
CA GLU A 247 -4.67 -1.64 -15.68
C GLU A 247 -4.63 -3.14 -15.39
N GLY A 248 -5.71 -3.72 -14.85
CA GLY A 248 -5.86 -5.15 -14.67
C GLY A 248 -5.87 -5.89 -16.02
N VAL A 249 -6.62 -5.38 -17.00
CA VAL A 249 -6.67 -5.92 -18.38
C VAL A 249 -5.29 -5.91 -19.02
N LYS A 250 -4.52 -4.83 -18.86
CA LYS A 250 -3.14 -4.75 -19.40
C LYS A 250 -2.21 -5.81 -18.82
N ARG A 251 -2.51 -6.35 -17.63
CA ARG A 251 -1.76 -7.43 -16.97
C ARG A 251 -2.21 -8.83 -17.39
N PHE A 252 -3.21 -8.95 -18.27
CA PHE A 252 -3.72 -10.25 -18.71
C PHE A 252 -2.63 -11.12 -19.36
N SER A 253 -1.70 -10.53 -20.12
CA SER A 253 -0.55 -11.27 -20.67
C SER A 253 0.33 -11.88 -19.59
N ARG A 254 0.48 -11.20 -18.45
CA ARG A 254 1.24 -11.70 -17.30
C ARG A 254 0.47 -12.80 -16.56
N LEU A 255 -0.86 -12.71 -16.47
CA LEU A 255 -1.68 -13.81 -15.94
C LEU A 255 -1.48 -15.11 -16.71
N LEU A 256 -1.44 -15.04 -18.05
CA LEU A 256 -1.18 -16.22 -18.89
C LEU A 256 0.21 -16.82 -18.63
N GLN A 257 1.23 -15.99 -18.37
CA GLN A 257 2.56 -16.46 -18.01
C GLN A 257 2.58 -17.13 -16.62
N ILE A 258 1.88 -16.55 -15.65
CA ILE A 258 1.78 -17.10 -14.29
C ILE A 258 1.09 -18.47 -14.31
N ILE A 259 0.06 -18.66 -15.15
CA ILE A 259 -0.58 -19.98 -15.34
C ILE A 259 0.43 -21.04 -15.78
N GLU A 260 1.28 -20.68 -16.74
CA GLU A 260 2.25 -21.61 -17.32
C GLU A 260 3.37 -21.96 -16.32
N LEU A 261 3.82 -20.98 -15.53
CA LEU A 261 4.90 -21.15 -14.55
C LEU A 261 4.42 -21.75 -13.21
N TYR A 262 3.18 -21.46 -12.82
CA TYR A 262 2.58 -21.81 -11.53
C TYR A 262 1.19 -22.44 -11.73
N PRO A 263 1.11 -23.69 -12.23
CA PRO A 263 -0.16 -24.34 -12.62
C PRO A 263 -1.15 -24.54 -11.46
N ASN A 264 -0.69 -24.49 -10.21
CA ASN A 264 -1.54 -24.58 -9.01
C ASN A 264 -2.51 -23.40 -8.88
N THR A 265 -2.29 -22.31 -9.62
CA THR A 265 -3.17 -21.11 -9.60
C THR A 265 -4.43 -21.26 -10.46
N MET A 266 -4.54 -22.33 -11.26
CA MET A 266 -5.62 -22.52 -12.23
C MET A 266 -7.03 -22.53 -11.61
N GLU A 267 -7.19 -23.17 -10.45
CA GLU A 267 -8.49 -23.22 -9.76
C GLU A 267 -8.94 -21.80 -9.34
N SER A 268 -8.00 -21.00 -8.83
CA SER A 268 -8.23 -19.62 -8.43
C SER A 268 -8.68 -18.77 -9.62
N ILE A 269 -8.03 -18.94 -10.77
CA ILE A 269 -8.38 -18.23 -12.01
C ILE A 269 -9.79 -18.60 -12.48
N ALA A 270 -10.11 -19.89 -12.53
CA ALA A 270 -11.42 -20.36 -12.98
C ALA A 270 -12.56 -19.80 -12.12
N ASN A 271 -12.35 -19.70 -10.81
CA ASN A 271 -13.33 -19.15 -9.88
C ASN A 271 -13.54 -17.63 -10.09
N HIS A 272 -12.46 -16.85 -10.22
CA HIS A 272 -12.57 -15.39 -10.33
C HIS A 272 -12.95 -14.91 -11.73
N LEU A 273 -12.61 -15.64 -12.80
CA LEU A 273 -12.97 -15.28 -14.17
C LEU A 273 -14.49 -15.21 -14.39
N GLN A 274 -15.27 -16.03 -13.69
CA GLN A 274 -16.74 -16.06 -13.79
C GLN A 274 -17.38 -14.77 -13.26
N GLU A 275 -16.68 -14.03 -12.40
CA GLU A 275 -17.19 -12.80 -11.79
C GLU A 275 -16.88 -11.55 -12.62
N ILE A 276 -16.02 -11.66 -13.64
CA ILE A 276 -15.57 -10.53 -14.45
C ILE A 276 -16.54 -10.31 -15.62
N PRO A 277 -16.98 -9.06 -15.85
CA PRO A 277 -17.78 -8.75 -17.04
C PRO A 277 -17.02 -9.09 -18.33
N CYS A 278 -17.66 -9.86 -19.23
CA CYS A 278 -17.00 -10.38 -20.43
C CYS A 278 -16.43 -9.29 -21.38
N TRP A 279 -16.99 -8.08 -21.34
CA TRP A 279 -16.54 -6.95 -22.15
C TRP A 279 -15.14 -6.43 -21.74
N MET A 280 -14.67 -6.72 -20.52
CA MET A 280 -13.32 -6.38 -20.07
C MET A 280 -12.22 -7.08 -20.88
N PHE A 281 -12.55 -8.20 -21.53
CA PHE A 281 -11.59 -9.02 -22.27
C PHE A 281 -11.43 -8.62 -23.74
N PHE A 282 -12.16 -7.61 -24.24
CA PHE A 282 -12.11 -7.22 -25.65
C PHE A 282 -10.70 -6.88 -26.13
N ASP A 283 -9.92 -6.18 -25.29
CA ASP A 283 -8.53 -5.83 -25.60
C ASP A 283 -7.57 -7.03 -25.52
N CYS A 284 -7.99 -8.16 -24.95
CA CYS A 284 -7.19 -9.36 -24.76
C CYS A 284 -7.69 -10.56 -25.57
N LEU A 285 -8.74 -10.41 -26.39
CA LEU A 285 -9.33 -11.51 -27.15
C LEU A 285 -8.30 -12.26 -28.00
N TYR A 286 -7.37 -11.53 -28.63
CA TYR A 286 -6.32 -12.15 -29.44
C TYR A 286 -5.41 -13.08 -28.61
N GLN A 287 -5.15 -12.75 -27.35
CA GLN A 287 -4.35 -13.57 -26.43
C GLN A 287 -5.13 -14.81 -26.00
N ILE A 288 -6.42 -14.64 -25.69
CA ILE A 288 -7.32 -15.75 -25.33
C ILE A 288 -7.41 -16.73 -26.50
N THR A 289 -7.69 -16.24 -27.72
CA THR A 289 -7.81 -17.10 -28.89
C THR A 289 -6.51 -17.83 -29.22
N ALA A 290 -5.35 -17.19 -29.01
CA ALA A 290 -4.06 -17.84 -29.19
C ALA A 290 -3.78 -18.90 -28.12
N TYR A 291 -4.40 -18.80 -26.93
CA TYR A 291 -4.23 -19.74 -25.85
C TYR A 291 -5.12 -20.99 -26.00
N LEU A 292 -6.25 -20.89 -26.70
CA LEU A 292 -7.15 -22.03 -26.96
C LEU A 292 -6.47 -23.18 -27.74
N ASP A 293 -5.42 -22.88 -28.51
CA ASP A 293 -4.65 -23.88 -29.26
C ASP A 293 -3.64 -24.64 -28.37
N LYS A 294 -3.43 -24.21 -27.13
CA LYS A 294 -2.48 -24.83 -26.19
C LYS A 294 -3.16 -25.96 -25.38
N PRO A 295 -2.41 -26.98 -24.92
CA PRO A 295 -2.96 -28.14 -24.21
C PRO A 295 -3.58 -27.85 -22.83
N ILE A 296 -3.52 -26.60 -22.37
CA ILE A 296 -4.04 -26.12 -21.09
C ILE A 296 -5.35 -25.29 -21.30
N GLY A 297 -5.72 -25.03 -22.57
CA GLY A 297 -6.91 -24.26 -22.95
C GLY A 297 -8.22 -25.04 -22.90
#